data_AF-A0A8C5HZM0-F1
#
_entry.id   AF-A0A8C5HZM0-F1
#
_cell.length_a   1.000
_cell.length_b   1.000
_cell.length_c   1.000
_cell.angle_alpha   90.00
_cell.angle_beta   90.00
_cell.angle_gamma   90.00
#
_symmetry.space_group_name_H-M   'P 1'
#
loop_
_entity.id
_entity.type
_entity.pdbx_description
1 polymer ?
#
loop_
_entity_poly.entity_id
_entity_poly.type
_entity_poly.pdbx_seq_one_letter_code
_entity_poly.pdbx_strand_id
1 'polypeptide(L)'
;TLTAKIFANFGTLLLKLSVFLPKICGPLVIELVRNWPLNYNEKSFCYRRLQYLSSKFQMHILLNEMKELAAQKKVPHRDFYNIRKVDTHIHASSCMNQKHLLRFIKRAMKKYPKEIVHREKDKGQTLMEVFESMNLTAFDLSVDTLDMHADRNTFHRFDKFNAKYNPIGESILREIFIKTDNYVGGKYFGHIIKEVMADLEESKYQNVELRLSIYGRSRDEWDKLAQWAVKHRVYSDNVRWLVQVPRLFDVYHTKKQLCTFQEMLENVFCPLFEVTVDPWSHPELHLFLQHVVGFDSVDDESKPEQHIFNLDSPLPGNWTEEDNPPYSYYLYYMYANMSVLNHLRRQRGFHTFVLRPHCGEAGPIHHLVSGFMLSENISHGLLLRKAPVLQYLYYLAQIGIAMSPLSNNSLFLSYHRNPLPEYLSRGLMVSLSTDDPLQFHFTKEPLMEEYSIAAQVWKLSSCDMCELARNSVLMSGFSNKVKKYWLGPDCLKEGQEGNDIRRTNVPDIRVAYRYETMCEELNLITQAIRTDELETIDE
;
A
#
# COMPACT_ATOMS: atom_id res chain seq x y z
N THR A 1 -4.23 1.50 36.10
CA THR A 1 -5.22 2.58 35.91
C THR A 1 -5.34 3.17 34.49
N LEU A 2 -4.64 4.22 34.00
CA LEU A 2 -4.96 4.79 32.65
C LEU A 2 -4.48 3.92 31.47
N THR A 3 -3.27 3.36 31.57
CA THR A 3 -2.72 2.42 30.59
C THR A 3 -3.59 1.15 30.48
N ALA A 4 -4.05 0.64 31.61
CA ALA A 4 -5.00 -0.46 31.68
C ALA A 4 -6.38 -0.08 31.13
N LYS A 5 -6.89 1.14 31.34
CA LYS A 5 -8.12 1.63 30.69
C LYS A 5 -8.00 1.77 29.18
N ILE A 6 -6.84 2.20 28.67
CA ILE A 6 -6.56 2.23 27.23
C ILE A 6 -6.53 0.80 26.69
N PHE A 7 -5.78 -0.11 27.31
CA PHE A 7 -5.72 -1.50 26.86
C PHE A 7 -7.00 -2.33 27.10
N ALA A 8 -7.81 -2.03 28.12
CA ALA A 8 -9.11 -2.63 28.36
C ALA A 8 -10.15 -2.10 27.36
N ASN A 9 -10.10 -0.80 27.02
CA ASN A 9 -10.88 -0.26 25.91
C ASN A 9 -10.40 -0.86 24.58
N PHE A 10 -9.11 -1.00 24.31
CA PHE A 10 -8.58 -1.59 23.07
C PHE A 10 -8.81 -3.11 22.97
N GLY A 11 -8.67 -3.88 24.05
CA GLY A 11 -8.84 -5.33 24.09
C GLY A 11 -10.31 -5.77 24.01
N THR A 12 -11.22 -5.03 24.66
CA THR A 12 -12.67 -5.24 24.51
C THR A 12 -13.17 -4.77 23.14
N LEU A 13 -12.46 -3.83 22.51
CA LEU A 13 -12.77 -3.27 21.19
C LEU A 13 -12.29 -4.18 20.05
N LEU A 14 -11.10 -4.79 20.13
CA LEU A 14 -10.61 -5.77 19.15
C LEU A 14 -11.53 -7.00 19.05
N LEU A 15 -12.12 -7.43 20.16
CA LEU A 15 -13.11 -8.52 20.19
C LEU A 15 -14.52 -8.11 19.75
N LYS A 16 -14.87 -6.81 19.77
CA LYS A 16 -16.21 -6.28 19.40
C LYS A 16 -16.29 -5.67 18.00
N LEU A 17 -15.16 -5.37 17.35
CA LEU A 17 -15.10 -4.71 16.04
C LEU A 17 -15.44 -5.61 14.84
N SER A 18 -15.73 -6.89 15.04
CA SER A 18 -16.15 -7.79 13.94
C SER A 18 -17.58 -7.56 13.46
N VAL A 19 -18.40 -6.70 14.10
CA VAL A 19 -19.85 -6.61 13.80
C VAL A 19 -20.47 -5.19 13.73
N PHE A 20 -19.79 -4.07 14.04
CA PHE A 20 -20.53 -2.79 14.25
C PHE A 20 -20.25 -1.62 13.27
N LEU A 21 -21.36 -0.97 12.89
CA LEU A 21 -21.58 0.11 11.92
C LEU A 21 -20.68 1.37 12.04
N PRO A 22 -20.60 2.20 10.97
CA PRO A 22 -19.84 3.46 10.93
C PRO A 22 -20.10 4.45 12.07
N LYS A 23 -21.32 4.47 12.63
CA LYS A 23 -21.73 5.41 13.69
C LYS A 23 -20.96 5.26 15.00
N ILE A 24 -20.35 4.10 15.27
CA ILE A 24 -19.55 3.86 16.49
C ILE A 24 -18.06 4.15 16.24
N CYS A 25 -17.57 3.89 15.02
CA CYS A 25 -16.16 4.10 14.67
C CYS A 25 -15.80 5.60 14.58
N GLY A 26 -16.72 6.47 14.15
CA GLY A 26 -16.45 7.91 14.00
C GLY A 26 -16.04 8.59 15.31
N PRO A 27 -16.87 8.57 16.36
CA PRO A 27 -16.53 9.15 17.66
C PRO A 27 -15.24 8.57 18.25
N LEU A 28 -14.97 7.28 18.04
CA LEU A 28 -13.77 6.62 18.55
C LEU A 28 -12.49 7.03 17.82
N VAL A 29 -12.52 7.13 16.49
CA VAL A 29 -11.39 7.64 15.70
C VAL A 29 -11.10 9.09 16.12
N ILE A 30 -12.14 9.91 16.27
CA ILE A 30 -12.02 11.30 16.73
C ILE A 30 -11.42 11.35 18.14
N GLU A 31 -11.93 10.54 19.07
CA GLU A 31 -11.44 10.50 20.45
C GLU A 31 -9.97 10.08 20.51
N LEU A 32 -9.59 9.05 19.77
CA LEU A 32 -8.20 8.58 19.73
C LEU A 32 -7.27 9.58 19.08
N VAL A 33 -7.65 10.20 17.96
CA VAL A 33 -6.88 11.27 17.31
C VAL A 33 -6.68 12.45 18.26
N ARG A 34 -7.74 12.88 18.96
CA ARG A 34 -7.70 13.97 19.92
C ARG A 34 -6.85 13.64 21.15
N ASN A 35 -6.94 12.41 21.65
CA ASN A 35 -6.22 11.94 22.84
C ASN A 35 -4.79 11.45 22.53
N TRP A 36 -4.32 11.57 21.28
CA TRP A 36 -3.00 11.10 20.85
C TRP A 36 -1.79 12.01 21.20
N PRO A 37 -1.80 12.71 22.35
CA PRO A 37 -0.58 12.75 23.13
C PRO A 37 -0.74 11.87 24.37
N LEU A 38 -0.45 10.57 24.20
CA LEU A 38 -0.39 9.65 25.33
C LEU A 38 0.59 10.15 26.40
N ASN A 39 0.23 9.87 27.66
CA ASN A 39 0.99 10.23 28.85
C ASN A 39 2.43 9.69 28.80
N TYR A 40 3.33 10.35 29.52
CA TYR A 40 4.77 10.06 29.52
C TYR A 40 5.10 8.61 29.95
N ASN A 41 4.28 8.05 30.85
CA ASN A 41 4.47 6.72 31.39
C ASN A 41 4.25 5.64 30.33
N GLU A 42 3.17 5.76 29.53
CA GLU A 42 2.82 4.86 28.43
C GLU A 42 3.90 4.87 27.35
N LYS A 43 4.37 6.07 27.00
CA LYS A 43 5.47 6.24 26.03
C LYS A 43 6.74 5.55 26.53
N SER A 44 7.09 5.74 27.80
CA SER A 44 8.27 5.13 28.42
C SER A 44 8.15 3.60 28.51
N PHE A 45 6.98 3.10 28.87
CA PHE A 45 6.69 1.66 28.93
C PHE A 45 6.85 1.03 27.54
N CYS A 46 6.14 1.54 26.52
CA CYS A 46 6.18 0.98 25.17
C CYS A 46 7.59 1.08 24.57
N TYR A 47 8.29 2.19 24.80
CA TYR A 47 9.69 2.31 24.40
C TYR A 47 10.56 1.21 25.02
N ARG A 48 10.46 0.96 26.33
CA ARG A 48 11.20 -0.12 26.99
C ARG A 48 10.82 -1.50 26.45
N ARG A 49 9.54 -1.77 26.17
CA ARG A 49 9.10 -3.03 25.54
C ARG A 49 9.70 -3.21 24.14
N LEU A 50 9.68 -2.16 23.32
CA LEU A 50 10.25 -2.20 21.98
C LEU A 50 11.78 -2.40 21.99
N GLN A 51 12.49 -1.82 22.96
CA GLN A 51 13.91 -2.10 23.16
C GLN A 51 14.14 -3.54 23.61
N TYR A 52 13.32 -4.05 24.52
CA TYR A 52 13.35 -5.45 24.93
C TYR A 52 13.17 -6.40 23.73
N LEU A 53 12.18 -6.16 22.87
CA LEU A 53 11.95 -6.96 21.66
C LEU A 53 13.18 -7.01 20.74
N SER A 54 13.80 -5.85 20.48
CA SER A 54 15.04 -5.78 19.68
C SER A 54 16.18 -6.56 20.34
N SER A 55 16.41 -6.39 21.64
CA SER A 55 17.48 -7.12 22.35
C SER A 55 17.21 -8.62 22.44
N LYS A 56 15.95 -9.04 22.63
CA LYS A 56 15.56 -10.44 22.65
C LYS A 56 15.82 -11.09 21.29
N PHE A 57 15.53 -10.41 20.19
CA PHE A 57 15.79 -10.93 18.84
C PHE A 57 17.29 -11.05 18.56
N GLN A 58 18.08 -10.06 18.98
CA GLN A 58 19.53 -10.14 18.87
C GLN A 58 20.10 -11.35 19.63
N MET A 59 19.61 -11.62 20.84
CA MET A 59 19.98 -12.82 21.60
C MET A 59 19.56 -14.10 20.87
N HIS A 60 18.35 -14.14 20.30
CA HIS A 60 17.87 -15.26 19.51
C HIS A 60 18.80 -15.57 18.33
N ILE A 61 19.19 -14.56 17.56
CA ILE A 61 20.11 -14.71 16.43
C ILE A 61 21.45 -15.30 16.90
N LEU A 62 22.05 -14.75 17.96
CA LEU A 62 23.31 -15.25 18.52
C LEU A 62 23.25 -16.74 18.91
N LEU A 63 22.09 -17.21 19.38
CA LEU A 63 21.92 -18.59 19.86
C LEU A 63 21.45 -19.57 18.77
N ASN A 64 20.74 -19.08 17.74
CA ASN A 64 19.95 -19.94 16.85
C ASN A 64 20.20 -19.72 15.35
N GLU A 65 20.91 -18.69 14.90
CA GLU A 65 21.13 -18.42 13.46
C GLU A 65 21.71 -19.63 12.73
N MET A 66 22.70 -20.31 13.32
CA MET A 66 23.31 -21.50 12.71
C MET A 66 22.32 -22.67 12.61
N LYS A 67 21.36 -22.78 13.54
CA LYS A 67 20.31 -23.81 13.51
C LYS A 67 19.24 -23.46 12.47
N GLU A 68 18.86 -22.19 12.37
CA GLU A 68 17.97 -21.68 11.33
C GLU A 68 18.55 -21.97 9.94
N LEU A 69 19.83 -21.64 9.72
CA LEU A 69 20.53 -21.92 8.48
C LEU A 69 20.60 -23.42 8.17
N ALA A 70 20.91 -24.25 9.18
CA ALA A 70 20.93 -25.70 9.02
C ALA A 70 19.53 -26.25 8.67
N ALA A 71 18.45 -25.68 9.20
CA ALA A 71 17.09 -26.06 8.86
C ALA A 71 16.75 -25.71 7.40
N GLN A 72 17.09 -24.51 6.91
CA GLN A 72 16.89 -24.14 5.50
C GLN A 72 17.66 -25.08 4.56
N LYS A 73 18.93 -25.39 4.87
CA LYS A 73 19.75 -26.31 4.05
C LYS A 73 19.21 -27.73 3.96
N LYS A 74 18.38 -28.17 4.92
CA LYS A 74 17.71 -29.47 4.89
C LYS A 74 16.49 -29.50 3.96
N VAL A 75 16.00 -28.34 3.51
CA VAL A 75 14.87 -28.25 2.59
C VAL A 75 15.37 -28.29 1.15
N PRO A 76 15.14 -29.39 0.42
CA PRO A 76 15.59 -29.48 -0.96
C PRO A 76 14.78 -28.52 -1.85
N HIS A 77 15.42 -27.99 -2.90
CA HIS A 77 14.80 -27.12 -3.91
C HIS A 77 14.12 -25.84 -3.39
N ARG A 78 14.36 -25.45 -2.14
CA ARG A 78 13.84 -24.19 -1.59
C ARG A 78 14.94 -23.24 -1.20
N ASP A 79 14.83 -22.03 -1.72
CA ASP A 79 15.72 -20.91 -1.46
C ASP A 79 14.96 -19.60 -1.69
N PHE A 80 15.64 -18.48 -1.49
CA PHE A 80 15.03 -17.17 -1.66
C PHE A 80 14.45 -16.92 -3.06
N TYR A 81 14.98 -17.49 -4.14
CA TYR A 81 14.52 -17.23 -5.51
C TYR A 81 13.23 -17.98 -5.86
N ASN A 82 12.97 -19.12 -5.21
CA ASN A 82 11.83 -19.98 -5.55
C ASN A 82 10.71 -19.99 -4.50
N ILE A 83 10.78 -19.10 -3.51
CA ILE A 83 9.64 -18.75 -2.65
C ILE A 83 8.81 -17.62 -3.25
N ARG A 84 7.52 -17.64 -2.96
CA ARG A 84 6.57 -16.62 -3.44
C ARG A 84 6.77 -15.32 -2.68
N LYS A 85 6.79 -14.22 -3.42
CA LYS A 85 6.81 -12.86 -2.88
C LYS A 85 5.88 -11.96 -3.66
N VAL A 86 5.31 -11.00 -2.96
CA VAL A 86 4.36 -10.04 -3.51
C VAL A 86 4.92 -8.65 -3.31
N ASP A 87 4.99 -7.87 -4.38
CA ASP A 87 5.14 -6.43 -4.25
C ASP A 87 3.82 -5.83 -3.76
N THR A 88 3.77 -5.53 -2.46
CA THR A 88 2.56 -5.06 -1.78
C THR A 88 2.31 -3.56 -1.98
N HIS A 89 3.30 -2.82 -2.49
CA HIS A 89 3.15 -1.39 -2.75
C HIS A 89 3.85 -0.94 -4.02
N ILE A 90 3.05 -0.78 -5.09
CA ILE A 90 3.52 -0.36 -6.40
C ILE A 90 2.43 0.42 -7.16
N HIS A 91 2.80 1.53 -7.78
CA HIS A 91 1.91 2.34 -8.61
C HIS A 91 1.93 1.85 -10.08
N ALA A 92 0.75 1.64 -10.67
CA ALA A 92 0.67 1.07 -12.02
C ALA A 92 1.34 1.95 -13.08
N SER A 93 1.27 3.27 -12.93
CA SER A 93 1.87 4.24 -13.86
C SER A 93 3.39 4.19 -13.91
N SER A 94 4.03 3.61 -12.91
CA SER A 94 5.50 3.58 -12.73
C SER A 94 6.02 2.16 -12.53
N CYS A 95 5.22 1.14 -12.82
CA CYS A 95 5.56 -0.26 -12.55
C CYS A 95 6.66 -0.86 -13.44
N MET A 96 7.14 -0.11 -14.43
CA MET A 96 8.25 -0.50 -15.31
C MET A 96 9.47 0.40 -15.10
N ASN A 97 10.67 -0.10 -15.38
CA ASN A 97 11.87 0.75 -15.36
C ASN A 97 11.95 1.67 -16.60
N GLN A 98 12.83 2.67 -16.55
CA GLN A 98 12.98 3.68 -17.61
C GLN A 98 13.45 3.07 -18.94
N LYS A 99 14.32 2.07 -18.89
CA LYS A 99 14.82 1.38 -20.08
C LYS A 99 13.69 0.67 -20.82
N HIS A 100 12.74 0.08 -20.10
CA HIS A 100 11.56 -0.56 -20.66
C HIS A 100 10.65 0.48 -21.31
N LEU A 101 10.29 1.55 -20.59
CA LEU A 101 9.46 2.63 -21.16
C LEU A 101 10.10 3.26 -22.40
N LEU A 102 11.40 3.57 -22.35
CA LEU A 102 12.15 4.11 -23.49
C LEU A 102 12.07 3.19 -24.71
N ARG A 103 12.36 1.90 -24.51
CA ARG A 103 12.31 0.89 -25.58
C ARG A 103 10.89 0.79 -26.14
N PHE A 104 9.88 0.88 -25.29
CA PHE A 104 8.48 0.88 -25.71
C PHE A 104 8.16 2.08 -26.59
N ILE A 105 8.51 3.30 -26.16
CA ILE A 105 8.29 4.55 -26.90
C ILE A 105 8.98 4.48 -28.27
N LYS A 106 10.27 4.12 -28.32
CA LYS A 106 11.02 3.98 -29.58
C LYS A 106 10.36 2.99 -30.54
N ARG A 107 9.90 1.85 -30.02
CA ARG A 107 9.19 0.83 -30.83
C ARG A 107 7.83 1.33 -31.32
N ALA A 108 7.09 2.06 -30.48
CA ALA A 108 5.80 2.65 -30.85
C ALA A 108 5.97 3.70 -31.97
N MET A 109 6.95 4.60 -31.85
CA MET A 109 7.28 5.58 -32.90
C MET A 109 7.61 4.91 -34.23
N LYS A 110 8.35 3.79 -34.20
CA LYS A 110 8.73 3.06 -35.42
C LYS A 110 7.56 2.29 -36.05
N LYS A 111 6.65 1.76 -35.23
CA LYS A 111 5.56 0.88 -35.69
C LYS A 111 4.27 1.63 -36.04
N TYR A 112 3.98 2.72 -35.33
CA TYR A 112 2.72 3.47 -35.43
C TYR A 112 2.93 4.99 -35.61
N PRO A 113 3.81 5.46 -36.53
CA PRO A 113 4.12 6.89 -36.64
C PRO A 113 2.92 7.76 -37.02
N LYS A 114 2.00 7.22 -37.83
CA LYS A 114 0.81 7.95 -38.35
C LYS A 114 -0.45 7.77 -37.49
N GLU A 115 -0.36 7.06 -36.37
CA GLU A 115 -1.50 6.90 -35.47
C GLU A 115 -1.80 8.25 -34.79
N ILE A 116 -3.06 8.68 -34.82
CA ILE A 116 -3.49 9.91 -34.15
C ILE A 116 -3.56 9.63 -32.65
N VAL A 117 -2.74 10.31 -31.86
CA VAL A 117 -2.54 10.02 -30.44
C VAL A 117 -2.99 11.14 -29.51
N HIS A 118 -3.13 12.35 -30.04
CA HIS A 118 -3.55 13.52 -29.30
C HIS A 118 -4.45 14.39 -30.18
N ARG A 119 -5.29 15.23 -29.57
CA ARG A 119 -6.15 16.16 -30.29
C ARG A 119 -6.09 17.52 -29.64
N GLU A 120 -5.65 18.51 -30.41
CA GLU A 120 -5.54 19.89 -29.98
C GLU A 120 -6.43 20.78 -30.86
N LYS A 121 -7.38 21.52 -30.26
CA LYS A 121 -8.27 22.48 -30.96
C LYS A 121 -8.90 21.91 -32.25
N ASP A 122 -9.52 20.73 -32.11
CA ASP A 122 -10.13 19.93 -33.18
C ASP A 122 -9.21 19.29 -34.23
N LYS A 123 -7.91 19.62 -34.27
CA LYS A 123 -6.91 18.96 -35.14
C LYS A 123 -6.30 17.75 -34.43
N GLY A 124 -6.38 16.58 -35.08
CA GLY A 124 -5.68 15.38 -34.62
C GLY A 124 -4.18 15.51 -34.89
N GLN A 125 -3.35 15.18 -33.90
CA GLN A 125 -1.90 15.08 -34.02
C GLN A 125 -1.48 13.61 -34.03
N THR A 126 -0.70 13.24 -35.03
CA THR A 126 -0.07 11.92 -35.12
C THR A 126 1.06 11.77 -34.11
N LEU A 127 1.43 10.52 -33.78
CA LEU A 127 2.55 10.26 -32.89
C LEU A 127 3.83 10.93 -33.41
N MET A 128 4.06 10.89 -34.72
CA MET A 128 5.20 11.56 -35.35
C MET A 128 5.16 13.08 -35.18
N GLU A 129 4.01 13.72 -35.44
CA GLU A 129 3.84 15.17 -35.26
C GLU A 129 4.04 15.61 -33.81
N VAL A 130 3.62 14.81 -32.82
CA VAL A 130 3.87 15.11 -31.39
C VAL A 130 5.37 15.19 -31.11
N PHE A 131 6.16 14.22 -31.58
CA PHE A 131 7.61 14.22 -31.38
C PHE A 131 8.32 15.31 -32.20
N GLU A 132 7.86 15.59 -33.43
CA GLU A 132 8.36 16.70 -34.25
C GLU A 132 8.11 18.05 -33.58
N SER A 133 6.96 18.25 -32.92
CA SER A 133 6.64 19.49 -32.20
C SER A 133 7.58 19.75 -31.01
N MET A 134 8.14 18.69 -30.43
CA MET A 134 9.15 18.75 -29.37
C MET A 134 10.58 18.84 -29.91
N ASN A 135 10.77 18.86 -31.23
CA ASN A 135 12.07 18.81 -31.90
C ASN A 135 12.92 17.58 -31.47
N LEU A 136 12.28 16.42 -31.34
CA LEU A 136 12.92 15.17 -30.90
C LEU A 136 12.68 14.04 -31.90
N THR A 137 13.71 13.24 -32.19
CA THR A 137 13.58 11.99 -32.94
C THR A 137 13.72 10.77 -32.04
N ALA A 138 13.30 9.60 -32.52
CA ALA A 138 13.51 8.34 -31.80
C ALA A 138 14.99 8.01 -31.53
N PHE A 139 15.91 8.56 -32.33
CA PHE A 139 17.35 8.39 -32.14
C PHE A 139 17.85 9.19 -30.93
N ASP A 140 17.31 10.41 -30.74
CA ASP A 140 17.75 11.35 -29.71
C ASP A 140 17.32 10.93 -28.29
N LEU A 141 16.28 10.10 -28.18
CA LEU A 141 15.78 9.64 -26.88
C LEU A 141 16.79 8.69 -26.21
N SER A 142 17.24 9.04 -25.00
CA SER A 142 17.97 8.17 -24.08
C SER A 142 17.23 8.04 -22.75
N VAL A 143 17.76 7.23 -21.84
CA VAL A 143 17.22 7.15 -20.47
C VAL A 143 17.36 8.51 -19.78
N ASP A 144 18.49 9.18 -19.96
CA ASP A 144 18.76 10.49 -19.37
C ASP A 144 17.84 11.58 -19.92
N THR A 145 17.53 11.55 -21.23
CA THR A 145 16.61 12.55 -21.81
C THR A 145 15.16 12.34 -21.36
N LEU A 146 14.76 11.12 -20.97
CA LEU A 146 13.44 10.90 -20.38
C LEU A 146 13.29 11.63 -19.03
N ASP A 147 14.40 11.83 -18.32
CA ASP A 147 14.48 12.55 -17.05
C ASP A 147 13.43 12.11 -16.01
N MET A 148 13.17 10.81 -15.94
CA MET A 148 12.15 10.25 -15.02
C MET A 148 12.74 9.68 -13.74
N HIS A 149 14.07 9.62 -13.58
CA HIS A 149 14.69 9.15 -12.34
C HIS A 149 14.57 10.19 -11.23
N ALA A 150 14.27 9.76 -10.01
CA ALA A 150 14.40 10.61 -8.83
C ALA A 150 15.89 10.84 -8.53
N ASP A 151 16.29 12.09 -8.27
CA ASP A 151 17.67 12.47 -8.06
C ASP A 151 17.85 13.17 -6.71
N ARG A 152 19.05 13.70 -6.43
CA ARG A 152 19.30 14.45 -5.18
C ARG A 152 18.39 15.67 -5.02
N ASN A 153 17.79 16.17 -6.10
CA ASN A 153 16.92 17.34 -6.08
C ASN A 153 15.47 17.01 -5.72
N THR A 154 15.08 15.74 -5.66
CA THR A 154 13.73 15.31 -5.24
C THR A 154 13.60 15.15 -3.72
N PHE A 155 14.70 15.15 -2.98
CA PHE A 155 14.70 15.00 -1.53
C PHE A 155 13.92 16.15 -0.86
N HIS A 156 12.87 15.83 -0.12
CA HIS A 156 11.87 16.76 0.45
C HIS A 156 11.15 17.67 -0.58
N ARG A 157 11.17 17.31 -1.87
CA ARG A 157 10.57 18.08 -2.96
C ARG A 157 9.58 17.22 -3.73
N PHE A 158 8.43 16.96 -3.10
CA PHE A 158 7.37 16.13 -3.68
C PHE A 158 6.79 16.73 -4.97
N ASP A 159 6.82 18.07 -5.11
CA ASP A 159 6.48 18.78 -6.34
C ASP A 159 7.39 18.38 -7.52
N LYS A 160 8.70 18.31 -7.29
CA LYS A 160 9.67 17.85 -8.29
C LYS A 160 9.50 16.36 -8.59
N PHE A 161 9.21 15.55 -7.58
CA PHE A 161 8.89 14.14 -7.77
C PHE A 161 7.66 13.94 -8.67
N ASN A 162 6.57 14.68 -8.42
CA ASN A 162 5.37 14.62 -9.26
C ASN A 162 5.66 14.97 -10.74
N ALA A 163 6.61 15.88 -10.99
CA ALA A 163 7.05 16.21 -12.35
C ALA A 163 7.79 15.06 -13.04
N LYS A 164 8.45 14.16 -12.29
CA LYS A 164 9.16 12.98 -12.83
C LYS A 164 8.26 11.91 -13.45
N TYR A 165 6.94 12.03 -13.29
CA TYR A 165 5.99 11.21 -14.07
C TYR A 165 5.81 11.70 -15.51
N ASN A 166 6.30 12.88 -15.86
CA ASN A 166 6.22 13.42 -17.22
C ASN A 166 7.50 13.06 -17.99
N PRO A 167 7.44 12.18 -19.01
CA PRO A 167 8.61 11.88 -19.83
C PRO A 167 9.14 13.15 -20.51
N ILE A 168 10.44 13.43 -20.38
CA ILE A 168 11.10 14.61 -20.94
C ILE A 168 10.53 15.93 -20.37
N GLY A 169 9.81 15.86 -19.23
CA GLY A 169 9.08 17.00 -18.66
C GLY A 169 7.74 17.30 -19.35
N GLU A 170 7.36 16.56 -20.39
CA GLU A 170 6.18 16.83 -21.21
C GLU A 170 4.96 16.00 -20.76
N SER A 171 3.90 16.70 -20.35
CA SER A 171 2.67 16.07 -19.84
C SER A 171 1.91 15.28 -20.90
N ILE A 172 2.01 15.67 -22.18
CA ILE A 172 1.38 14.99 -23.30
C ILE A 172 1.94 13.57 -23.50
N LEU A 173 3.24 13.34 -23.29
CA LEU A 173 3.83 11.99 -23.39
C LEU A 173 3.33 11.09 -22.25
N ARG A 174 3.18 11.64 -21.04
CA ARG A 174 2.55 10.92 -19.93
C ARG A 174 1.10 10.56 -20.26
N GLU A 175 0.34 11.49 -20.81
CA GLU A 175 -1.04 11.25 -21.25
C GLU A 175 -1.10 10.12 -22.27
N ILE A 176 -0.26 10.14 -23.31
CA ILE A 176 -0.26 9.14 -24.38
C ILE A 176 0.16 7.75 -23.88
N PHE A 177 1.24 7.64 -23.11
CA PHE A 177 1.87 6.36 -22.79
C PHE A 177 1.50 5.78 -21.42
N ILE A 178 1.08 6.60 -20.45
CA ILE A 178 1.01 6.23 -19.02
C ILE A 178 -0.38 6.53 -18.42
N LYS A 179 -1.37 6.94 -19.22
CA LYS A 179 -2.78 7.11 -18.79
C LYS A 179 -3.70 6.03 -19.37
N THR A 180 -4.68 5.66 -18.56
CA THR A 180 -5.76 4.73 -18.91
C THR A 180 -6.83 5.39 -19.79
N ASP A 181 -7.11 6.67 -19.53
CA ASP A 181 -8.06 7.50 -20.28
C ASP A 181 -7.29 8.59 -21.05
N ASN A 182 -7.32 8.49 -22.39
CA ASN A 182 -6.71 9.41 -23.35
C ASN A 182 -7.34 9.21 -24.73
N TYR A 183 -6.91 9.98 -25.74
CA TYR A 183 -7.48 9.91 -27.10
C TYR A 183 -7.45 8.51 -27.74
N VAL A 184 -6.41 7.71 -27.48
CA VAL A 184 -6.29 6.32 -27.99
C VAL A 184 -6.89 5.28 -27.04
N GLY A 185 -7.66 5.72 -26.04
CA GLY A 185 -8.30 4.89 -25.03
C GLY A 185 -7.30 4.05 -24.23
N GLY A 186 -6.14 4.62 -23.88
CA GLY A 186 -5.12 3.99 -23.04
C GLY A 186 -4.41 2.79 -23.66
N LYS A 187 -4.45 2.64 -24.99
CA LYS A 187 -3.87 1.53 -25.76
C LYS A 187 -2.41 1.24 -25.40
N TYR A 188 -1.57 2.29 -25.37
CA TYR A 188 -0.14 2.10 -25.10
C TYR A 188 0.12 1.69 -23.65
N PHE A 189 -0.57 2.32 -22.69
CA PHE A 189 -0.42 1.93 -21.29
C PHE A 189 -0.88 0.50 -21.05
N GLY A 190 -2.01 0.09 -21.64
CA GLY A 190 -2.47 -1.31 -21.58
C GLY A 190 -1.45 -2.30 -22.15
N HIS A 191 -0.79 -1.95 -23.27
CA HIS A 191 0.30 -2.77 -23.81
C HIS A 191 1.53 -2.85 -22.90
N ILE A 192 1.93 -1.75 -22.25
CA ILE A 192 3.04 -1.74 -21.31
C ILE A 192 2.74 -2.67 -20.12
N ILE A 193 1.55 -2.53 -19.52
CA ILE A 193 1.12 -3.39 -18.42
C ILE A 193 1.16 -4.86 -18.81
N LYS A 194 0.76 -5.21 -20.04
CA LYS A 194 0.86 -6.59 -20.52
C LYS A 194 2.28 -7.11 -20.67
N GLU A 195 3.24 -6.26 -21.04
CA GLU A 195 4.65 -6.66 -21.05
C GLU A 195 5.17 -6.90 -19.64
N VAL A 196 4.77 -6.05 -18.67
CA VAL A 196 5.09 -6.26 -17.25
C VAL A 196 4.46 -7.56 -16.72
N MET A 197 3.19 -7.83 -17.05
CA MET A 197 2.52 -9.09 -16.70
C MET A 197 3.24 -10.31 -17.28
N ALA A 198 3.67 -10.25 -18.54
CA ALA A 198 4.40 -11.34 -19.17
C ALA A 198 5.75 -11.61 -18.48
N ASP A 199 6.49 -10.55 -18.11
CA ASP A 199 7.74 -10.67 -17.36
C ASP A 199 7.51 -11.29 -15.96
N LEU A 200 6.40 -10.96 -15.28
CA LEU A 200 6.02 -11.54 -13.99
C LEU A 200 5.65 -13.03 -14.09
N GLU A 201 4.92 -13.40 -15.13
CA GLU A 201 4.55 -14.80 -15.41
C GLU A 201 5.79 -15.65 -15.73
N GLU A 202 6.75 -15.10 -16.47
CA GLU A 202 8.05 -15.74 -16.76
C GLU A 202 8.88 -15.94 -15.48
N SER A 203 8.98 -14.92 -14.62
CA SER A 203 9.71 -15.00 -13.35
C SER A 203 9.07 -15.97 -12.34
N LYS A 204 7.78 -16.28 -12.54
CA LYS A 204 6.94 -17.23 -11.80
C LYS A 204 6.71 -16.90 -10.32
N TYR A 205 7.71 -16.48 -9.55
CA TYR A 205 7.64 -16.36 -8.09
C TYR A 205 7.35 -14.96 -7.57
N GLN A 206 7.42 -13.96 -8.45
CA GLN A 206 7.07 -12.57 -8.18
C GLN A 206 5.62 -12.29 -8.59
N ASN A 207 4.92 -11.54 -7.74
CA ASN A 207 3.53 -11.14 -7.91
C ASN A 207 3.41 -9.69 -7.45
N VAL A 208 2.38 -8.97 -7.89
CA VAL A 208 2.27 -7.53 -7.60
C VAL A 208 0.85 -7.10 -7.31
N GLU A 209 0.72 -6.06 -6.49
CA GLU A 209 -0.53 -5.35 -6.21
C GLU A 209 -0.47 -3.92 -6.76
N LEU A 210 -0.82 -3.78 -8.04
CA LEU A 210 -0.71 -2.52 -8.78
C LEU A 210 -1.83 -1.55 -8.40
N ARG A 211 -1.49 -0.26 -8.22
CA ARG A 211 -2.47 0.79 -7.92
C ARG A 211 -2.89 1.57 -9.17
N LEU A 212 -4.19 1.64 -9.41
CA LEU A 212 -4.83 2.47 -10.44
C LEU A 212 -5.63 3.58 -9.78
N SER A 213 -5.66 4.78 -10.39
CA SER A 213 -6.33 5.93 -9.79
C SER A 213 -7.80 6.02 -10.19
N ILE A 214 -8.65 6.28 -9.20
CA ILE A 214 -9.98 6.89 -9.37
C ILE A 214 -9.94 8.19 -8.58
N TYR A 215 -10.21 9.31 -9.25
CA TYR A 215 -10.11 10.65 -8.68
C TYR A 215 -11.42 11.09 -8.00
N GLY A 216 -12.54 10.45 -8.32
CA GLY A 216 -13.84 10.80 -7.76
C GLY A 216 -14.40 12.13 -8.29
N ARG A 217 -13.98 12.56 -9.49
CA ARG A 217 -14.48 13.79 -10.11
C ARG A 217 -15.77 13.56 -10.88
N SER A 218 -16.00 12.33 -11.32
CA SER A 218 -17.18 11.93 -12.07
C SER A 218 -17.51 10.45 -11.84
N ARG A 219 -18.79 10.10 -11.90
CA ARG A 219 -19.29 8.72 -11.74
C ARG A 219 -18.80 7.77 -12.85
N ASP A 220 -18.55 8.31 -14.04
CA ASP A 220 -18.13 7.55 -15.22
C ASP A 220 -16.66 7.08 -15.17
N GLU A 221 -15.86 7.53 -14.20
CA GLU A 221 -14.45 7.14 -14.06
C GLU A 221 -14.30 5.62 -13.89
N TRP A 222 -15.21 4.99 -13.14
CA TRP A 222 -15.21 3.54 -12.95
C TRP A 222 -15.47 2.77 -14.24
N ASP A 223 -16.48 3.19 -15.01
CA ASP A 223 -16.83 2.54 -16.28
C ASP A 223 -15.72 2.70 -17.31
N LYS A 224 -15.13 3.90 -17.40
CA LYS A 224 -13.96 4.15 -18.27
C LYS A 224 -12.78 3.26 -17.90
N LEU A 225 -12.46 3.16 -16.61
CA LEU A 225 -11.35 2.33 -16.13
C LEU A 225 -11.60 0.85 -16.39
N ALA A 226 -12.82 0.37 -16.11
CA ALA A 226 -13.21 -1.01 -16.36
C ALA A 226 -13.22 -1.35 -17.85
N GLN A 227 -13.74 -0.45 -18.69
CA GLN A 227 -13.72 -0.60 -20.14
C GLN A 227 -12.28 -0.68 -20.66
N TRP A 228 -11.38 0.19 -20.18
CA TRP A 228 -9.95 0.10 -20.48
C TRP A 228 -9.39 -1.27 -20.11
N ALA A 229 -9.70 -1.75 -18.89
CA ALA A 229 -9.17 -3.01 -18.39
C ALA A 229 -9.60 -4.22 -19.23
N VAL A 230 -10.90 -4.31 -19.54
CA VAL A 230 -11.50 -5.39 -20.32
C VAL A 230 -11.08 -5.33 -21.79
N LYS A 231 -11.16 -4.14 -22.41
CA LYS A 231 -10.83 -3.92 -23.82
C LYS A 231 -9.39 -4.32 -24.14
N HIS A 232 -8.44 -3.95 -23.28
CA HIS A 232 -7.03 -4.27 -23.47
C HIS A 232 -6.59 -5.60 -22.87
N ARG A 233 -7.50 -6.29 -22.14
CA ARG A 233 -7.23 -7.57 -21.46
C ARG A 233 -6.02 -7.50 -20.53
N VAL A 234 -5.99 -6.48 -19.67
CA VAL A 234 -4.93 -6.30 -18.65
C VAL A 234 -5.26 -7.12 -17.40
N TYR A 235 -5.16 -8.43 -17.55
CA TYR A 235 -5.38 -9.41 -16.49
C TYR A 235 -4.20 -10.40 -16.43
N SER A 236 -3.82 -10.81 -15.22
CA SER A 236 -2.86 -11.87 -14.96
C SER A 236 -3.13 -12.52 -13.60
N ASP A 237 -2.83 -13.81 -13.47
CA ASP A 237 -2.92 -14.54 -12.21
C ASP A 237 -1.92 -14.01 -11.16
N ASN A 238 -0.84 -13.35 -11.60
CA ASN A 238 0.21 -12.78 -10.75
C ASN A 238 -0.07 -11.31 -10.33
N VAL A 239 -1.16 -10.70 -10.81
CA VAL A 239 -1.47 -9.28 -10.57
C VAL A 239 -2.80 -9.12 -9.86
N ARG A 240 -2.84 -8.29 -8.83
CA ARG A 240 -4.07 -7.75 -8.24
C ARG A 240 -4.07 -6.24 -8.28
N TRP A 241 -5.25 -5.65 -8.23
CA TRP A 241 -5.43 -4.21 -8.35
C TRP A 241 -5.89 -3.60 -7.03
N LEU A 242 -5.26 -2.49 -6.65
CA LEU A 242 -5.83 -1.55 -5.67
C LEU A 242 -6.28 -0.30 -6.40
N VAL A 243 -7.37 0.29 -5.92
CA VAL A 243 -7.82 1.60 -6.41
C VAL A 243 -7.34 2.67 -5.46
N GLN A 244 -6.41 3.50 -5.92
CA GLN A 244 -5.94 4.65 -5.16
C GLN A 244 -6.85 5.85 -5.42
N VAL A 245 -7.24 6.52 -4.34
CA VAL A 245 -8.05 7.74 -4.36
C VAL A 245 -7.18 8.90 -3.87
N PRO A 246 -6.75 9.81 -4.77
CA PRO A 246 -5.98 10.98 -4.39
C PRO A 246 -6.77 11.97 -3.53
N ARG A 247 -6.17 12.47 -2.46
CA ARG A 247 -6.75 13.45 -1.52
C ARG A 247 -6.69 14.87 -2.10
N LEU A 248 -7.37 15.11 -3.22
CA LEU A 248 -7.29 16.35 -4.01
C LEU A 248 -8.63 17.08 -4.15
N PHE A 249 -9.54 16.92 -3.18
CA PHE A 249 -10.86 17.57 -3.20
C PHE A 249 -10.75 19.09 -3.35
N ASP A 250 -9.86 19.74 -2.60
CA ASP A 250 -9.56 21.17 -2.68
C ASP A 250 -9.27 21.65 -4.11
N VAL A 251 -8.47 20.88 -4.86
CA VAL A 251 -8.13 21.18 -6.25
C VAL A 251 -9.35 21.08 -7.15
N TYR A 252 -10.21 20.07 -6.94
CA TYR A 252 -11.41 19.86 -7.75
C TYR A 252 -12.51 20.87 -7.41
N HIS A 253 -12.64 21.22 -6.14
CA HIS A 253 -13.56 22.23 -5.64
C HIS A 253 -13.19 23.63 -6.16
N THR A 254 -11.92 24.02 -6.06
CA THR A 254 -11.42 25.29 -6.60
C THR A 254 -11.64 25.41 -8.11
N LYS A 255 -11.53 24.29 -8.84
CA LYS A 255 -11.81 24.22 -10.29
C LYS A 255 -13.31 24.11 -10.62
N LYS A 256 -14.19 24.17 -9.62
CA LYS A 256 -15.65 24.02 -9.74
C LYS A 256 -16.07 22.72 -10.43
N GLN A 257 -15.28 21.66 -10.25
CA GLN A 257 -15.59 20.31 -10.73
C GLN A 257 -16.46 19.54 -9.74
N LEU A 258 -16.33 19.86 -8.44
CA LEU A 258 -17.11 19.29 -7.35
C LEU A 258 -17.58 20.43 -6.44
N CYS A 259 -18.81 20.36 -5.94
CA CYS A 259 -19.36 21.34 -5.00
C CYS A 259 -19.19 20.93 -3.54
N THR A 260 -19.23 19.63 -3.24
CA THR A 260 -19.15 19.12 -1.86
C THR A 260 -18.30 17.86 -1.79
N PHE A 261 -17.74 17.55 -0.62
CA PHE A 261 -17.02 16.30 -0.44
C PHE A 261 -17.92 15.06 -0.63
N GLN A 262 -19.22 15.20 -0.36
CA GLN A 262 -20.21 14.16 -0.65
C GLN A 262 -20.24 13.77 -2.13
N GLU A 263 -20.16 14.72 -3.06
CA GLU A 263 -20.10 14.41 -4.49
C GLU A 263 -18.88 13.55 -4.84
N MET A 264 -17.73 13.83 -4.24
CA MET A 264 -16.53 13.01 -4.42
C MET A 264 -16.77 11.57 -3.96
N LEU A 265 -17.35 11.39 -2.76
CA LEU A 265 -17.66 10.07 -2.22
C LEU A 265 -18.70 9.32 -3.09
N GLU A 266 -19.71 10.02 -3.58
CA GLU A 266 -20.71 9.44 -4.49
C GLU A 266 -20.09 8.97 -5.80
N ASN A 267 -19.20 9.78 -6.39
CA ASN A 267 -18.47 9.39 -7.60
C ASN A 267 -17.60 8.15 -7.40
N VAL A 268 -17.07 7.95 -6.18
CA VAL A 268 -16.28 6.76 -5.84
C VAL A 268 -17.15 5.55 -5.52
N PHE A 269 -18.21 5.70 -4.73
CA PHE A 269 -18.94 4.56 -4.15
C PHE A 269 -20.28 4.22 -4.82
N CYS A 270 -21.02 5.19 -5.38
CA CYS A 270 -22.32 4.91 -6.00
C CYS A 270 -22.21 3.89 -7.16
N PRO A 271 -21.28 4.01 -8.12
CA PRO A 271 -21.13 3.01 -9.19
C PRO A 271 -20.85 1.60 -8.64
N LEU A 272 -20.13 1.51 -7.51
CA LEU A 272 -19.83 0.24 -6.85
C LEU A 272 -21.05 -0.36 -6.16
N PHE A 273 -21.92 0.45 -5.58
CA PHE A 273 -23.21 -0.01 -5.05
C PHE A 273 -24.13 -0.45 -6.19
N GLU A 274 -24.23 0.34 -7.27
CA GLU A 274 -25.06 0.06 -8.45
C GLU A 274 -24.68 -1.29 -9.08
N VAL A 275 -23.41 -1.52 -9.40
CA VAL A 275 -22.93 -2.80 -9.96
C VAL A 275 -23.03 -3.96 -8.96
N THR A 276 -22.97 -3.64 -7.65
CA THR A 276 -23.17 -4.64 -6.59
C THR A 276 -24.64 -4.98 -6.41
N VAL A 277 -25.60 -4.12 -6.77
CA VAL A 277 -27.03 -4.46 -6.74
C VAL A 277 -27.42 -5.21 -8.02
N ASP A 278 -27.03 -4.69 -9.18
CA ASP A 278 -27.27 -5.28 -10.48
C ASP A 278 -25.98 -5.34 -11.31
N PRO A 279 -25.37 -6.52 -11.53
CA PRO A 279 -24.15 -6.61 -12.34
C PRO A 279 -24.32 -6.19 -13.79
N TRP A 280 -25.57 -6.15 -14.30
CA TRP A 280 -25.86 -5.74 -15.68
C TRP A 280 -25.86 -4.23 -15.89
N SER A 281 -25.92 -3.42 -14.81
CA SER A 281 -25.81 -1.97 -14.93
C SER A 281 -24.41 -1.52 -15.34
N HIS A 282 -23.38 -2.26 -14.89
CA HIS A 282 -21.97 -2.02 -15.25
C HIS A 282 -21.23 -3.35 -15.50
N PRO A 283 -21.44 -4.03 -16.64
CA PRO A 283 -20.94 -5.39 -16.85
C PRO A 283 -19.41 -5.47 -16.91
N GLU A 284 -18.73 -4.54 -17.57
CA GLU A 284 -17.26 -4.48 -17.57
C GLU A 284 -16.71 -4.19 -16.17
N LEU A 285 -17.37 -3.32 -15.40
CA LEU A 285 -16.99 -3.02 -14.03
C LEU A 285 -17.12 -4.26 -13.15
N HIS A 286 -18.20 -5.03 -13.28
CA HIS A 286 -18.38 -6.28 -12.55
C HIS A 286 -17.21 -7.26 -12.79
N LEU A 287 -16.78 -7.39 -14.05
CA LEU A 287 -15.64 -8.23 -14.42
C LEU A 287 -14.33 -7.68 -13.85
N PHE A 288 -14.08 -6.37 -13.96
CA PHE A 288 -12.86 -5.75 -13.43
C PHE A 288 -12.74 -5.92 -11.91
N LEU A 289 -13.85 -5.77 -11.18
CA LEU A 289 -13.90 -5.91 -9.72
C LEU A 289 -13.61 -7.34 -9.23
N GLN A 290 -13.56 -8.35 -10.09
CA GLN A 290 -13.08 -9.69 -9.71
C GLN A 290 -11.59 -9.71 -9.36
N HIS A 291 -10.84 -8.69 -9.80
CA HIS A 291 -9.40 -8.59 -9.61
C HIS A 291 -8.96 -7.41 -8.73
N VAL A 292 -9.91 -6.54 -8.36
CA VAL A 292 -9.69 -5.44 -7.42
C VAL A 292 -9.81 -5.97 -5.99
N VAL A 293 -8.79 -5.73 -5.17
CA VAL A 293 -8.69 -6.26 -3.80
C VAL A 293 -8.89 -5.20 -2.72
N GLY A 294 -8.75 -3.92 -3.06
CA GLY A 294 -8.82 -2.88 -2.04
C GLY A 294 -8.70 -1.46 -2.55
N PHE A 295 -8.75 -0.54 -1.60
CA PHE A 295 -8.58 0.90 -1.78
C PHE A 295 -7.30 1.38 -1.11
N ASP A 296 -6.72 2.41 -1.70
CA ASP A 296 -5.61 3.18 -1.14
C ASP A 296 -6.00 4.67 -1.12
N SER A 297 -5.49 5.42 -0.15
CA SER A 297 -5.63 6.88 -0.08
C SER A 297 -4.24 7.49 -0.24
N VAL A 298 -4.07 8.36 -1.24
CA VAL A 298 -2.75 8.88 -1.66
C VAL A 298 -2.76 10.40 -1.75
N ASP A 299 -1.57 11.01 -1.67
CA ASP A 299 -1.16 12.39 -1.96
C ASP A 299 0.02 12.74 -1.02
N ASP A 300 0.67 13.88 -1.20
CA ASP A 300 1.73 14.39 -0.33
C ASP A 300 1.26 14.54 1.13
N GLU A 301 1.66 13.59 1.98
CA GLU A 301 1.30 13.55 3.39
C GLU A 301 1.96 14.68 4.21
N SER A 302 2.97 15.37 3.66
CA SER A 302 3.65 16.47 4.33
C SER A 302 2.89 17.80 4.26
N LYS A 303 1.85 17.90 3.42
CA LYS A 303 1.00 19.09 3.34
C LYS A 303 0.37 19.40 4.71
N PRO A 304 0.43 20.65 5.18
CA PRO A 304 -0.21 21.03 6.43
C PRO A 304 -1.73 20.83 6.38
N GLU A 305 -2.28 20.22 7.42
CA GLU A 305 -3.72 20.10 7.62
C GLU A 305 -4.20 21.23 8.53
N GLN A 306 -5.13 22.06 8.06
CA GLN A 306 -5.65 23.18 8.87
C GLN A 306 -6.66 22.74 9.94
N HIS A 307 -7.36 21.63 9.68
CA HIS A 307 -8.43 21.13 10.53
C HIS A 307 -8.08 19.74 11.06
N ILE A 308 -8.35 19.48 12.34
CA ILE A 308 -8.30 18.13 12.91
C ILE A 308 -9.70 17.56 12.87
N PHE A 309 -9.85 16.33 12.38
CA PHE A 309 -11.16 15.66 12.36
C PHE A 309 -11.69 15.47 13.79
N ASN A 310 -12.84 16.05 14.07
CA ASN A 310 -13.47 16.08 15.39
C ASN A 310 -15.01 15.97 15.29
N LEU A 311 -15.69 15.98 16.43
CA LEU A 311 -17.17 15.82 16.48
C LEU A 311 -17.91 17.00 15.86
N ASP A 312 -17.28 18.17 15.80
CA ASP A 312 -17.84 19.39 15.22
C ASP A 312 -17.53 19.51 13.72
N SER A 313 -16.76 18.58 13.15
CA SER A 313 -16.42 18.57 11.74
C SER A 313 -17.68 18.39 10.90
N PRO A 314 -17.86 19.17 9.81
CA PRO A 314 -19.08 19.11 9.02
C PRO A 314 -19.23 17.74 8.35
N LEU A 315 -20.48 17.31 8.15
CA LEU A 315 -20.79 16.13 7.34
C LEU A 315 -20.35 16.35 5.88
N PRO A 316 -20.12 15.29 5.07
CA PRO A 316 -19.57 15.43 3.72
C PRO A 316 -20.40 16.32 2.81
N GLY A 317 -21.73 16.30 2.96
CA GLY A 317 -22.65 17.13 2.19
C GLY A 317 -22.60 18.61 2.55
N ASN A 318 -22.03 18.94 3.71
CA ASN A 318 -21.84 20.30 4.20
C ASN A 318 -20.38 20.75 4.12
N TRP A 319 -19.46 19.90 3.66
CA TRP A 319 -18.07 20.31 3.42
C TRP A 319 -17.99 21.02 2.07
N THR A 320 -18.15 22.34 2.11
CA THR A 320 -18.08 23.27 0.97
C THR A 320 -16.91 24.25 1.07
N GLU A 321 -16.07 24.10 2.09
CA GLU A 321 -14.91 24.96 2.33
C GLU A 321 -13.84 24.74 1.25
N GLU A 322 -13.03 25.77 0.97
CA GLU A 322 -11.90 25.66 0.02
C GLU A 322 -10.78 24.75 0.54
N ASP A 323 -10.67 24.62 1.86
CA ASP A 323 -9.67 23.76 2.49
C ASP A 323 -9.96 22.27 2.25
N ASN A 324 -8.90 21.51 2.00
CA ASN A 324 -8.98 20.07 1.84
C ASN A 324 -9.40 19.41 3.17
N PRO A 325 -10.32 18.43 3.18
CA PRO A 325 -10.61 17.65 4.36
C PRO A 325 -9.34 16.97 4.91
N PRO A 326 -9.19 16.83 6.23
CA PRO A 326 -8.01 16.20 6.80
C PRO A 326 -7.95 14.71 6.50
N TYR A 327 -6.75 14.13 6.57
CA TYR A 327 -6.47 12.72 6.29
C TYR A 327 -7.42 11.77 7.01
N SER A 328 -7.63 11.98 8.31
CA SER A 328 -8.54 11.15 9.12
C SER A 328 -9.99 11.21 8.63
N TYR A 329 -10.42 12.33 8.06
CA TYR A 329 -11.75 12.52 7.48
C TYR A 329 -11.90 11.66 6.22
N TYR A 330 -10.93 11.76 5.30
CA TYR A 330 -10.87 10.90 4.09
C TYR A 330 -10.93 9.42 4.47
N LEU A 331 -10.05 8.97 5.37
CA LEU A 331 -9.99 7.56 5.77
C LEU A 331 -11.30 7.09 6.41
N TYR A 332 -11.89 7.89 7.30
CA TYR A 332 -13.14 7.54 7.96
C TYR A 332 -14.29 7.34 6.96
N TYR A 333 -14.52 8.29 6.06
CA TYR A 333 -15.63 8.17 5.10
C TYR A 333 -15.37 7.13 4.01
N MET A 334 -14.10 6.91 3.61
CA MET A 334 -13.72 5.79 2.75
C MET A 334 -14.01 4.46 3.44
N TYR A 335 -13.57 4.28 4.69
CA TYR A 335 -13.82 3.08 5.48
C TYR A 335 -15.31 2.83 5.71
N ALA A 336 -16.07 3.87 6.07
CA ALA A 336 -17.50 3.79 6.36
C ALA A 336 -18.29 3.28 5.14
N ASN A 337 -18.09 3.91 3.98
CA ASN A 337 -18.74 3.50 2.74
C ASN A 337 -18.30 2.10 2.29
N MET A 338 -16.99 1.83 2.32
CA MET A 338 -16.44 0.51 1.97
C MET A 338 -17.00 -0.59 2.87
N SER A 339 -17.17 -0.33 4.17
CA SER A 339 -17.70 -1.32 5.13
C SER A 339 -19.15 -1.69 4.82
N VAL A 340 -19.99 -0.70 4.53
CA VAL A 340 -21.40 -0.94 4.13
C VAL A 340 -21.46 -1.67 2.79
N LEU A 341 -20.68 -1.22 1.80
CA LEU A 341 -20.56 -1.88 0.50
C LEU A 341 -20.11 -3.33 0.64
N ASN A 342 -19.11 -3.60 1.47
CA ASN A 342 -18.59 -4.95 1.72
C ASN A 342 -19.62 -5.87 2.35
N HIS A 343 -20.48 -5.35 3.24
CA HIS A 343 -21.57 -6.15 3.80
C HIS A 343 -22.53 -6.62 2.69
N LEU A 344 -22.92 -5.71 1.80
CA LEU A 344 -23.77 -6.03 0.66
C LEU A 344 -23.08 -7.01 -0.31
N ARG A 345 -21.82 -6.75 -0.67
CA ARG A 345 -21.02 -7.62 -1.55
C ARG A 345 -20.90 -9.02 -0.98
N ARG A 346 -20.65 -9.15 0.33
CA ARG A 346 -20.56 -10.44 1.03
C ARG A 346 -21.89 -11.20 1.00
N GLN A 347 -23.02 -10.53 1.23
CA GLN A 347 -24.34 -11.15 1.12
C GLN A 347 -24.61 -11.70 -0.29
N ARG A 348 -24.05 -11.07 -1.33
CA ARG A 348 -24.13 -11.55 -2.71
C ARG A 348 -23.05 -12.56 -3.12
N GLY A 349 -22.12 -12.91 -2.23
CA GLY A 349 -20.99 -13.79 -2.54
C GLY A 349 -19.92 -13.15 -3.43
N PHE A 350 -19.88 -11.82 -3.54
CA PHE A 350 -18.85 -11.10 -4.29
C PHE A 350 -17.61 -10.83 -3.42
N HIS A 351 -16.47 -10.61 -4.08
CA HIS A 351 -15.22 -10.22 -3.42
C HIS A 351 -15.36 -8.88 -2.71
N THR A 352 -14.88 -8.81 -1.47
CA THR A 352 -14.86 -7.59 -0.65
C THR A 352 -13.52 -6.86 -0.78
N PHE A 353 -13.52 -5.59 -0.45
CA PHE A 353 -12.35 -4.72 -0.51
C PHE A 353 -11.74 -4.51 0.88
N VAL A 354 -10.45 -4.23 0.93
CA VAL A 354 -9.76 -3.76 2.14
C VAL A 354 -9.23 -2.34 1.96
N LEU A 355 -9.04 -1.60 3.05
CA LEU A 355 -8.43 -0.28 3.02
C LEU A 355 -6.94 -0.41 3.37
N ARG A 356 -6.06 0.05 2.47
CA ARG A 356 -4.60 0.00 2.59
C ARG A 356 -3.97 1.34 2.20
N PRO A 357 -4.06 2.37 3.06
CA PRO A 357 -3.67 3.73 2.70
C PRO A 357 -2.15 3.95 2.75
N HIS A 358 -1.66 4.92 1.98
CA HIS A 358 -0.37 5.55 2.26
C HIS A 358 -0.46 6.29 3.58
N CYS A 359 0.39 5.92 4.54
CA CYS A 359 0.24 6.36 5.91
C CYS A 359 1.58 6.41 6.67
N GLY A 360 1.87 7.56 7.25
CA GLY A 360 3.03 7.81 8.08
C GLY A 360 4.36 7.79 7.31
N GLU A 361 4.36 8.07 6.01
CA GLU A 361 5.59 8.43 5.29
C GLU A 361 6.09 9.80 5.77
N ALA A 362 5.18 10.76 5.82
CA ALA A 362 5.38 12.13 6.29
C ALA A 362 4.15 12.59 7.10
N GLY A 363 4.03 13.90 7.33
CA GLY A 363 2.88 14.46 8.02
C GLY A 363 2.82 14.21 9.54
N PRO A 364 1.66 14.48 10.15
CA PRO A 364 1.42 14.33 11.59
C PRO A 364 1.14 12.87 12.01
N ILE A 365 1.46 12.54 13.27
CA ILE A 365 1.34 11.18 13.82
C ILE A 365 -0.11 10.66 13.84
N HIS A 366 -1.12 11.53 13.88
CA HIS A 366 -2.52 11.08 13.91
C HIS A 366 -2.94 10.32 12.64
N HIS A 367 -2.22 10.46 11.53
CA HIS A 367 -2.45 9.63 10.35
C HIS A 367 -2.29 8.15 10.68
N LEU A 368 -1.23 7.80 11.42
CA LEU A 368 -0.94 6.43 11.85
C LEU A 368 -1.97 5.90 12.86
N VAL A 369 -2.60 6.79 13.63
CA VAL A 369 -3.75 6.43 14.50
C VAL A 369 -4.95 6.04 13.64
N SER A 370 -5.28 6.86 12.64
CA SER A 370 -6.36 6.56 11.70
C SER A 370 -6.09 5.29 10.89
N GLY A 371 -4.85 5.09 10.44
CA GLY A 371 -4.40 3.85 9.80
C GLY A 371 -4.58 2.64 10.71
N PHE A 372 -4.14 2.72 11.97
CA PHE A 372 -4.28 1.64 12.94
C PHE A 372 -5.74 1.21 13.14
N MET A 373 -6.67 2.17 13.16
CA MET A 373 -8.07 1.92 13.47
C MET A 373 -8.89 1.42 12.28
N LEU A 374 -8.54 1.85 11.06
CA LEU A 374 -9.43 1.72 9.90
C LEU A 374 -8.84 0.89 8.75
N SER A 375 -7.54 0.61 8.76
CA SER A 375 -6.87 -0.10 7.66
C SER A 375 -6.53 -1.54 8.01
N GLU A 376 -6.48 -2.39 6.99
CA GLU A 376 -5.96 -3.75 7.09
C GLU A 376 -4.43 -3.75 7.14
N ASN A 377 -3.82 -2.84 6.38
CA ASN A 377 -2.37 -2.64 6.26
C ASN A 377 -2.11 -1.17 5.93
N ILE A 378 -0.88 -0.70 6.12
CA ILE A 378 -0.44 0.62 5.66
C ILE A 378 0.74 0.53 4.69
N SER A 379 0.89 1.52 3.82
CA SER A 379 2.12 1.76 3.05
C SER A 379 2.99 2.81 3.77
N HIS A 380 4.32 2.63 3.73
CA HIS A 380 5.39 3.43 4.37
C HIS A 380 5.60 3.23 5.88
N GLY A 381 4.76 3.81 6.75
CA GLY A 381 4.91 3.68 8.22
C GLY A 381 6.22 4.22 8.83
N LEU A 382 6.94 5.12 8.13
CA LEU A 382 8.23 5.68 8.58
C LEU A 382 8.13 6.37 9.94
N LEU A 383 7.05 7.11 10.19
CA LEU A 383 6.86 7.90 11.40
C LEU A 383 6.54 7.09 12.65
N LEU A 384 6.25 5.78 12.53
CA LEU A 384 6.11 4.90 13.70
C LEU A 384 7.38 4.89 14.55
N ARG A 385 8.57 5.13 13.95
CA ARG A 385 9.85 5.29 14.66
C ARG A 385 9.85 6.40 15.71
N LYS A 386 8.94 7.39 15.58
CA LYS A 386 8.78 8.52 16.50
C LYS A 386 7.61 8.34 17.47
N ALA A 387 6.85 7.25 17.34
CA ALA A 387 5.66 6.98 18.14
C ALA A 387 5.73 5.59 18.77
N PRO A 388 6.52 5.41 19.87
CA PRO A 388 6.72 4.10 20.49
C PRO A 388 5.42 3.38 20.86
N VAL A 389 4.39 4.12 21.27
CA VAL A 389 3.12 3.47 21.62
C VAL A 389 2.40 2.92 20.38
N LEU A 390 2.29 3.70 19.28
CA LEU A 390 1.71 3.17 18.04
C LEU A 390 2.52 2.01 17.51
N GLN A 391 3.85 2.14 17.47
CA GLN A 391 4.68 1.05 16.97
C GLN A 391 4.47 -0.24 17.77
N TYR A 392 4.33 -0.15 19.10
CA TYR A 392 4.02 -1.30 19.94
C TYR A 392 2.61 -1.84 19.67
N LEU A 393 1.61 -0.97 19.44
CA LEU A 393 0.26 -1.40 19.05
C LEU A 393 0.25 -2.10 17.68
N TYR A 394 0.96 -1.59 16.68
CA TYR A 394 1.12 -2.23 15.36
C TYR A 394 1.80 -3.60 15.50
N TYR A 395 2.75 -3.73 16.40
CA TYR A 395 3.35 -5.02 16.76
C TYR A 395 2.32 -5.98 17.38
N LEU A 396 1.58 -5.56 18.41
CA LEU A 396 0.63 -6.44 19.09
C LEU A 396 -0.54 -6.87 18.19
N ALA A 397 -1.03 -5.94 17.37
CA ALA A 397 -2.12 -6.19 16.44
C ALA A 397 -1.65 -6.83 15.12
N GLN A 398 -0.33 -6.97 14.93
CA GLN A 398 0.29 -7.50 13.71
C GLN A 398 -0.22 -6.82 12.42
N ILE A 399 -0.45 -5.50 12.46
CA ILE A 399 -0.88 -4.72 11.30
C ILE A 399 0.27 -4.63 10.29
N GLY A 400 -0.02 -4.99 9.04
CA GLY A 400 0.97 -5.02 7.96
C GLY A 400 1.50 -3.65 7.58
N ILE A 401 2.80 -3.54 7.33
CA ILE A 401 3.47 -2.31 6.87
C ILE A 401 4.28 -2.61 5.62
N ALA A 402 3.81 -2.15 4.45
CA ALA A 402 4.53 -2.24 3.19
C ALA A 402 5.52 -1.08 3.11
N MET A 403 6.82 -1.36 3.03
CA MET A 403 7.87 -0.34 3.08
C MET A 403 8.69 -0.35 1.80
N SER A 404 8.98 0.84 1.28
CA SER A 404 9.74 1.03 0.02
C SER A 404 11.03 1.83 0.26
N PRO A 405 12.09 1.19 0.79
CA PRO A 405 13.31 1.87 1.24
C PRO A 405 14.03 2.73 0.19
N LEU A 406 14.09 2.32 -1.08
CA LEU A 406 14.72 3.13 -2.15
C LEU A 406 13.91 4.38 -2.46
N SER A 407 12.58 4.28 -2.48
CA SER A 407 11.69 5.45 -2.59
C SER A 407 11.91 6.40 -1.42
N ASN A 408 11.83 5.88 -0.19
CA ASN A 408 12.00 6.70 1.01
C ASN A 408 13.40 7.37 1.05
N ASN A 409 14.45 6.68 0.58
CA ASN A 409 15.80 7.23 0.45
C ASN A 409 15.87 8.43 -0.49
N SER A 410 15.08 8.42 -1.55
CA SER A 410 15.08 9.46 -2.58
C SER A 410 14.23 10.67 -2.18
N LEU A 411 13.25 10.48 -1.30
CA LEU A 411 12.24 11.49 -0.97
C LEU A 411 12.31 12.05 0.45
N PHE A 412 12.58 11.24 1.47
CA PHE A 412 12.33 11.64 2.87
C PHE A 412 13.43 11.31 3.86
N LEU A 413 14.15 10.20 3.68
CA LEU A 413 14.97 9.63 4.72
C LEU A 413 16.08 8.77 4.15
N SER A 414 17.35 9.11 4.45
CA SER A 414 18.49 8.31 3.98
C SER A 414 18.37 6.82 4.30
N TYR A 415 18.82 5.98 3.38
CA TYR A 415 18.60 4.53 3.39
C TYR A 415 19.02 3.86 4.71
N HIS A 416 20.19 4.21 5.24
CA HIS A 416 20.68 3.67 6.52
C HIS A 416 19.84 4.06 7.74
N ARG A 417 19.03 5.12 7.63
CA ARG A 417 18.13 5.56 8.71
C ARG A 417 16.73 4.99 8.55
N ASN A 418 16.42 4.26 7.47
CA ASN A 418 15.12 3.62 7.29
C ASN A 418 14.86 2.63 8.44
N PRO A 419 13.67 2.64 9.06
CA PRO A 419 13.42 1.84 10.26
C PRO A 419 13.03 0.38 9.98
N LEU A 420 12.97 -0.07 8.72
CA LEU A 420 12.60 -1.45 8.38
C LEU A 420 13.41 -2.51 9.14
N PRO A 421 14.77 -2.45 9.24
CA PRO A 421 15.53 -3.45 10.00
C PRO A 421 15.13 -3.49 11.47
N GLU A 422 14.86 -2.32 12.06
CA GLU A 422 14.44 -2.20 13.44
C GLU A 422 13.03 -2.78 13.63
N TYR A 423 12.10 -2.51 12.70
CA TYR A 423 10.74 -3.05 12.73
C TYR A 423 10.73 -4.57 12.57
N LEU A 424 11.51 -5.10 11.63
CA LEU A 424 11.70 -6.54 11.45
C LEU A 424 12.32 -7.18 12.70
N SER A 425 13.33 -6.55 13.30
CA SER A 425 13.95 -7.07 14.53
C SER A 425 12.94 -7.20 15.66
N ARG A 426 12.04 -6.22 15.81
CA ARG A 426 10.99 -6.18 16.82
C ARG A 426 9.84 -7.14 16.55
N GLY A 427 9.76 -7.71 15.34
CA GLY A 427 8.70 -8.62 14.93
C GLY A 427 7.43 -7.93 14.47
N LEU A 428 7.52 -6.68 13.99
CA LEU A 428 6.41 -6.06 13.26
C LEU A 428 6.22 -6.78 11.92
N MET A 429 4.97 -6.83 11.46
CA MET A 429 4.59 -7.43 10.19
C MET A 429 4.97 -6.51 9.02
N VAL A 430 6.23 -6.57 8.60
CA VAL A 430 6.76 -5.72 7.52
C VAL A 430 7.02 -6.49 6.23
N SER A 431 6.83 -5.84 5.09
CA SER A 431 7.23 -6.31 3.75
C SER A 431 8.06 -5.25 3.02
N LEU A 432 8.88 -5.70 2.07
CA LEU A 432 9.53 -4.84 1.08
C LEU A 432 8.62 -4.63 -0.13
N SER A 433 8.60 -3.41 -0.65
CA SER A 433 7.85 -2.98 -1.83
C SER A 433 8.64 -1.95 -2.65
N THR A 434 8.19 -1.66 -3.87
CA THR A 434 8.98 -0.84 -4.83
C THR A 434 8.50 0.58 -5.03
N ASP A 435 7.23 0.88 -4.71
CA ASP A 435 6.58 2.17 -4.92
C ASP A 435 6.50 2.55 -6.41
N ASP A 436 7.54 3.19 -6.92
CA ASP A 436 7.67 3.63 -8.31
C ASP A 436 8.97 3.11 -8.96
N PRO A 437 8.98 1.88 -9.49
CA PRO A 437 10.12 1.33 -10.23
C PRO A 437 10.70 2.26 -11.31
N LEU A 438 9.84 2.99 -12.01
CA LEU A 438 10.24 3.94 -13.05
C LEU A 438 11.14 5.05 -12.51
N GLN A 439 10.92 5.50 -11.27
CA GLN A 439 11.63 6.61 -10.65
C GLN A 439 12.84 6.15 -9.82
N PHE A 440 12.77 4.95 -9.22
CA PHE A 440 13.71 4.55 -8.15
C PHE A 440 14.60 3.35 -8.47
N HIS A 441 14.33 2.60 -9.55
CA HIS A 441 14.97 1.31 -9.80
C HIS A 441 15.67 1.27 -11.16
N PHE A 442 16.79 0.54 -11.22
CA PHE A 442 17.58 0.40 -12.45
C PHE A 442 17.43 -0.97 -13.12
N THR A 443 17.03 -2.00 -12.37
CA THR A 443 17.03 -3.38 -12.84
C THR A 443 15.71 -3.77 -13.52
N LYS A 444 15.70 -4.92 -14.22
CA LYS A 444 14.48 -5.50 -14.82
C LYS A 444 13.50 -6.04 -13.75
N GLU A 445 14.02 -6.42 -12.59
CA GLU A 445 13.26 -7.03 -11.49
C GLU A 445 13.31 -6.12 -10.26
N PRO A 446 12.51 -5.03 -10.22
CA PRO A 446 12.66 -3.96 -9.22
C PRO A 446 12.49 -4.48 -7.79
N LEU A 447 11.54 -5.39 -7.54
CA LEU A 447 11.38 -5.98 -6.21
C LEU A 447 12.63 -6.75 -5.79
N MET A 448 13.27 -7.50 -6.70
CA MET A 448 14.49 -8.22 -6.39
C MET A 448 15.67 -7.29 -6.12
N GLU A 449 15.72 -6.12 -6.75
CA GLU A 449 16.67 -5.06 -6.44
C GLU A 449 16.49 -4.52 -5.02
N GLU A 450 15.25 -4.25 -4.58
CA GLU A 450 14.96 -3.88 -3.19
C GLU A 450 15.47 -4.92 -2.19
N TYR A 451 15.11 -6.20 -2.38
CA TYR A 451 15.61 -7.27 -1.52
C TYR A 451 17.13 -7.39 -1.52
N SER A 452 17.76 -7.24 -2.69
CA SER A 452 19.21 -7.36 -2.84
C SER A 452 19.94 -6.23 -2.12
N ILE A 453 19.49 -4.98 -2.25
CA ILE A 453 20.10 -3.83 -1.60
C ILE A 453 19.85 -3.89 -0.09
N ALA A 454 18.62 -4.20 0.34
CA ALA A 454 18.29 -4.40 1.76
C ALA A 454 19.19 -5.47 2.41
N ALA A 455 19.37 -6.62 1.75
CA ALA A 455 20.23 -7.68 2.26
C ALA A 455 21.70 -7.25 2.37
N GLN A 456 22.24 -6.55 1.38
CA GLN A 456 23.64 -6.13 1.40
C GLN A 456 23.93 -5.00 2.38
N VAL A 457 23.02 -4.03 2.51
CA VAL A 457 23.20 -2.86 3.36
C VAL A 457 22.91 -3.17 4.81
N TRP A 458 21.83 -3.92 5.10
CA TRP A 458 21.42 -4.25 6.47
C TRP A 458 21.87 -5.63 6.95
N LYS A 459 22.63 -6.36 6.11
CA LYS A 459 23.16 -7.69 6.42
C LYS A 459 22.07 -8.70 6.77
N LEU A 460 20.95 -8.65 6.05
CA LEU A 460 19.84 -9.59 6.25
C LEU A 460 20.27 -11.00 5.80
N SER A 461 19.96 -11.99 6.63
CA SER A 461 20.19 -13.40 6.32
C SER A 461 19.18 -13.93 5.29
N SER A 462 19.42 -15.13 4.77
CA SER A 462 18.42 -15.79 3.92
C SER A 462 17.10 -16.04 4.66
N CYS A 463 17.16 -16.34 5.96
CA CYS A 463 15.98 -16.49 6.80
C CYS A 463 15.18 -15.17 6.87
N ASP A 464 15.85 -14.04 7.09
CA ASP A 464 15.19 -12.72 7.16
C ASP A 464 14.53 -12.34 5.84
N MET A 465 15.23 -12.57 4.71
CA MET A 465 14.66 -12.35 3.39
C MET A 465 13.44 -13.24 3.10
N CYS A 466 13.46 -14.49 3.55
CA CYS A 466 12.32 -15.40 3.42
C CYS A 466 11.15 -15.00 4.35
N GLU A 467 11.44 -14.48 5.54
CA GLU A 467 10.44 -13.94 6.47
C GLU A 467 9.72 -12.73 5.87
N LEU A 468 10.45 -11.77 5.33
CA LEU A 468 9.89 -10.61 4.60
C LEU A 468 9.02 -11.05 3.41
N ALA A 469 9.49 -12.03 2.62
CA ALA A 469 8.74 -12.58 1.50
C ALA A 469 7.45 -13.29 1.95
N ARG A 470 7.51 -14.11 3.00
CA ARG A 470 6.33 -14.75 3.61
C ARG A 470 5.32 -13.70 4.09
N ASN A 471 5.80 -12.66 4.75
CA ASN A 471 4.95 -11.56 5.25
C ASN A 471 4.25 -10.84 4.10
N SER A 472 4.95 -10.58 2.99
CA SER A 472 4.36 -9.97 1.80
C SER A 472 3.16 -10.77 1.24
N VAL A 473 3.25 -12.10 1.25
CA VAL A 473 2.14 -12.97 0.80
C VAL A 473 0.98 -12.91 1.78
N LEU A 474 1.25 -12.98 3.09
CA LEU A 474 0.22 -12.89 4.12
C LEU A 474 -0.53 -11.57 4.07
N MET A 475 0.19 -10.47 3.88
CA MET A 475 -0.33 -9.11 3.75
C MET A 475 -1.12 -8.87 2.46
N SER A 476 -0.81 -9.60 1.38
CA SER A 476 -1.42 -9.38 0.07
C SER A 476 -2.93 -9.69 0.03
N GLY A 477 -3.61 -9.22 -1.01
CA GLY A 477 -5.03 -9.41 -1.30
C GLY A 477 -5.31 -10.65 -2.17
N PHE A 478 -4.33 -11.52 -2.39
CA PHE A 478 -4.56 -12.80 -3.07
C PHE A 478 -5.50 -13.69 -2.27
N SER A 479 -6.31 -14.49 -2.96
CA SER A 479 -7.30 -15.35 -2.30
C SER A 479 -6.65 -16.34 -1.32
N ASN A 480 -7.40 -16.74 -0.28
CA ASN A 480 -6.95 -17.76 0.68
C ASN A 480 -6.54 -19.07 0.00
N LYS A 481 -7.17 -19.44 -1.11
CA LYS A 481 -6.78 -20.61 -1.91
C LYS A 481 -5.36 -20.48 -2.47
N VAL A 482 -5.03 -19.30 -3.01
CA VAL A 482 -3.71 -18.99 -3.54
C VAL A 482 -2.68 -18.93 -2.40
N LYS A 483 -2.98 -18.25 -1.30
CA LYS A 483 -2.10 -18.19 -0.13
C LYS A 483 -1.80 -19.58 0.44
N LYS A 484 -2.80 -20.46 0.57
CA LYS A 484 -2.62 -21.86 1.01
C LYS A 484 -1.72 -22.66 0.06
N TYR A 485 -1.84 -22.43 -1.25
CA TYR A 485 -0.97 -23.07 -2.23
C TYR A 485 0.49 -22.56 -2.14
N TRP A 486 0.67 -21.26 -1.87
CA TRP A 486 1.98 -20.62 -1.80
C TRP A 486 2.72 -20.86 -0.48
N LEU A 487 2.03 -20.82 0.65
CA LEU A 487 2.62 -20.87 1.99
C LEU A 487 2.39 -22.20 2.72
N GLY A 488 1.43 -23.01 2.29
CA GLY A 488 1.04 -24.26 2.94
C GLY A 488 -0.44 -24.28 3.36
N PRO A 489 -1.06 -25.47 3.49
CA PRO A 489 -2.50 -25.61 3.75
C PRO A 489 -2.97 -24.96 5.04
N ASP A 490 -2.10 -24.93 6.05
CA ASP A 490 -2.35 -24.42 7.38
C ASP A 490 -1.89 -22.96 7.58
N CYS A 491 -1.56 -22.21 6.51
CA CYS A 491 -0.97 -20.87 6.61
C CYS A 491 -1.79 -19.80 7.37
N LEU A 492 -3.02 -20.11 7.77
CA LEU A 492 -3.89 -19.25 8.58
C LEU A 492 -3.84 -19.58 10.08
N LYS A 493 -3.22 -20.70 10.46
CA LYS A 493 -2.96 -21.02 11.86
C LYS A 493 -1.85 -20.13 12.40
N GLU A 494 -1.90 -19.88 13.70
CA GLU A 494 -0.85 -19.13 14.39
C GLU A 494 0.35 -20.03 14.72
N GLY A 495 1.49 -19.40 15.00
CA GLY A 495 2.70 -20.10 15.41
C GLY A 495 3.28 -21.06 14.37
N GLN A 496 4.04 -22.03 14.87
CA GLN A 496 4.76 -23.00 14.04
C GLN A 496 3.82 -23.83 13.15
N GLU A 497 2.61 -24.15 13.63
CA GLU A 497 1.61 -24.91 12.86
C GLU A 497 1.20 -24.19 11.57
N GLY A 498 1.29 -22.86 11.54
CA GLY A 498 1.00 -22.03 10.38
C GLY A 498 2.13 -21.92 9.36
N ASN A 499 3.22 -22.68 9.52
CA ASN A 499 4.38 -22.62 8.65
C ASN A 499 4.68 -23.96 7.99
N ASP A 500 4.82 -23.95 6.66
CA ASP A 500 5.45 -25.03 5.92
C ASP A 500 6.78 -24.54 5.36
N ILE A 501 7.89 -24.92 6.01
CA ILE A 501 9.24 -24.54 5.57
C ILE A 501 9.53 -25.00 4.12
N ARG A 502 8.87 -26.04 3.61
CA ARG A 502 9.01 -26.50 2.20
C ARG A 502 8.33 -25.57 1.21
N ARG A 503 7.62 -24.55 1.68
CA ARG A 503 6.90 -23.53 0.90
C ARG A 503 7.47 -22.14 1.17
N THR A 504 7.69 -21.81 2.44
CA THR A 504 8.12 -20.48 2.88
C THR A 504 9.63 -20.33 2.96
N ASN A 505 10.36 -21.44 3.10
CA ASN A 505 11.78 -21.47 3.45
C ASN A 505 12.12 -20.69 4.73
N VAL A 506 11.13 -20.41 5.59
CA VAL A 506 11.33 -19.80 6.91
C VAL A 506 11.42 -20.93 7.94
N PRO A 507 12.55 -21.08 8.65
CA PRO A 507 12.69 -22.08 9.70
C PRO A 507 11.62 -21.97 10.77
N ASP A 508 11.10 -23.12 11.20
CA ASP A 508 10.16 -23.20 12.30
C ASP A 508 10.71 -22.58 13.60
N ILE A 509 12.03 -22.63 13.80
CA ILE A 509 12.73 -21.99 14.92
C ILE A 509 12.46 -20.47 14.94
N ARG A 510 12.45 -19.82 13.76
CA ARG A 510 12.14 -18.40 13.62
C ARG A 510 10.68 -18.15 13.96
N VAL A 511 9.77 -18.95 13.39
CA VAL A 511 8.32 -18.77 13.56
C VAL A 511 7.89 -19.00 15.00
N ALA A 512 8.42 -20.03 15.66
CA ALA A 512 8.20 -20.32 17.07
C ALA A 512 8.67 -19.14 17.94
N TYR A 513 9.89 -18.64 17.72
CA TYR A 513 10.41 -17.48 18.44
C TYR A 513 9.49 -16.25 18.33
N ARG A 514 9.03 -15.92 17.10
CA ARG A 514 8.13 -14.80 16.85
C ARG A 514 6.81 -14.96 17.62
N TYR A 515 6.23 -16.15 17.53
CA TYR A 515 4.94 -16.45 18.13
C TYR A 515 5.01 -16.45 19.66
N GLU A 516 5.97 -17.17 20.24
CA GLU A 516 6.18 -17.23 21.69
C GLU A 516 6.41 -15.83 22.27
N THR A 517 7.24 -15.02 21.61
CA THR A 517 7.50 -13.63 22.04
C THR A 517 6.23 -12.77 21.98
N MET A 518 5.42 -12.91 20.92
CA MET A 518 4.15 -12.18 20.83
C MET A 518 3.17 -12.61 21.92
N CYS A 519 3.05 -13.91 22.18
CA CYS A 519 2.21 -14.45 23.25
C CYS A 519 2.67 -13.94 24.62
N GLU A 520 3.98 -13.86 24.88
CA GLU A 520 4.51 -13.29 26.12
C GLU A 520 4.12 -11.82 26.30
N GLU A 521 4.26 -10.98 25.27
CA GLU A 521 3.86 -9.56 25.34
C GLU A 521 2.35 -9.40 25.54
N LEU A 522 1.53 -10.19 24.84
CA LEU A 522 0.07 -10.18 25.00
C LEU A 522 -0.35 -10.65 26.40
N ASN A 523 0.31 -11.69 26.93
CA ASN A 523 0.06 -12.19 28.27
C ASN A 523 0.43 -11.13 29.33
N LEU A 524 1.55 -10.42 29.15
CA LEU A 524 1.97 -9.34 30.04
C LEU A 524 0.91 -8.24 30.12
N ILE A 525 0.34 -7.84 28.98
CA ILE A 525 -0.73 -6.82 28.93
C ILE A 525 -2.01 -7.35 29.58
N THR A 526 -2.40 -8.58 29.23
CA THR A 526 -3.63 -9.19 29.73
C THR A 526 -3.57 -9.41 31.25
N GLN A 527 -2.42 -9.82 31.78
CA GLN A 527 -2.19 -9.94 33.23
C GLN A 527 -2.31 -8.58 33.92
N ALA A 528 -1.71 -7.52 33.36
CA ALA A 528 -1.81 -6.19 33.92
C ALA A 528 -3.27 -5.68 34.00
N ILE A 529 -4.11 -6.00 32.99
CA ILE A 529 -5.55 -5.67 33.02
C ILE A 529 -6.26 -6.46 34.13
N ARG A 530 -6.02 -7.77 34.22
CA ARG A 530 -6.65 -8.62 35.24
C ARG A 530 -6.28 -8.20 36.67
N THR A 531 -5.04 -7.79 36.89
CA THR A 531 -4.62 -7.28 38.21
C THR A 531 -5.28 -5.93 38.53
N ASP A 532 -5.41 -5.01 37.56
CA ASP A 532 -6.13 -3.73 37.78
C ASP A 532 -7.64 -3.97 38.04
N GLU A 533 -8.25 -4.97 37.40
CA GLU A 533 -9.63 -5.41 37.69
C GLU A 533 -9.76 -5.99 39.10
N LEU A 534 -8.79 -6.78 39.56
CA LEU A 534 -8.78 -7.33 40.91
C LEU A 534 -8.49 -6.27 41.98
N GLU A 535 -7.64 -5.27 41.70
CA GLU A 535 -7.35 -4.14 42.60
C GLU A 535 -8.46 -3.08 42.61
N THR A 536 -9.31 -3.02 41.58
CA THR A 536 -10.51 -2.15 41.54
C THR A 536 -11.76 -2.82 42.11
N ILE A 537 -11.68 -4.12 42.42
CA ILE A 537 -12.64 -4.82 43.26
C ILE A 537 -12.06 -4.83 44.68
N ASP A 538 -12.32 -3.81 45.49
CA ASP A 538 -12.26 -3.97 46.94
C ASP A 538 -13.26 -3.05 47.67
N GLU A 539 -13.94 -3.69 48.63
CA GLU A 539 -14.87 -3.26 49.68
C GLU A 539 -16.31 -2.83 49.32
#